data_AF-A0A9W4N1Y4-F1
#
_entry.id   AF-A0A9W4N1Y4-F1
#
_cell.length_a   1.000
_cell.length_b   1.000
_cell.length_c   1.000
_cell.angle_alpha   90.00
_cell.angle_beta   90.00
_cell.angle_gamma   90.00
#
_symmetry.space_group_name_H-M   'P 1'
#
loop_
_entity.id
_entity.type
_entity.pdbx_description
1 polymer ?
#
loop_
_entity_poly.entity_id
_entity_poly.type
_entity_poly.pdbx_seq_one_letter_code
_entity_poly.pdbx_strand_id
1 'polypeptide(L)'
;MRRCRRWAFLLTGNEPDPKQQSGDKVYSFYVKIAGGWRMTLYVCACATFVFGVNFPSVWLQKWTNYNADHPNQEIGYYLGVYAVLASIAIIGCSLADSVFNLFVIPRTSRRLHELLLTATMRAPTSFLTSTDAGVTLNRFSQDLELIDHDLPTSLDQTIVQLLSTIMSAVILFIGSGYVAIAIPLCIVVIVAIQMFYLRTSRQLRILDIEAKAPLFSQFLETLRGISSIWAFGWTSHYVESVYDSLNVSQKPYYQL
;
A
#
# COMPACT_ATOMS: atom_id res chain seq x y z
N MET A 1 14.78 8.00 29.65
CA MET A 1 13.80 7.18 30.40
C MET A 1 12.32 7.43 30.04
N ARG A 2 11.86 8.66 29.74
CA ARG A 2 10.45 8.93 29.38
C ARG A 2 9.97 8.34 28.04
N ARG A 3 10.88 8.05 27.08
CA ARG A 3 10.52 7.43 25.80
C ARG A 3 10.34 5.90 25.87
N CYS A 4 11.03 5.18 26.74
CA CYS A 4 10.82 3.72 26.92
C CYS A 4 9.51 3.38 27.64
N ARG A 5 9.03 4.24 28.55
CA ARG A 5 7.72 4.04 29.19
C ARG A 5 6.54 4.12 28.21
N ARG A 6 6.67 4.88 27.11
CA ARG A 6 5.62 5.01 26.11
C ARG A 6 5.42 3.72 25.30
N TRP A 7 6.48 2.94 25.11
CA TRP A 7 6.40 1.64 24.43
C TRP A 7 5.89 0.54 25.35
N ALA A 8 6.27 0.54 26.63
CA ALA A 8 5.73 -0.41 27.61
C ALA A 8 4.21 -0.20 27.87
N PHE A 9 3.73 1.05 27.80
CA PHE A 9 2.31 1.38 27.96
C PHE A 9 1.45 1.02 26.73
N LEU A 10 2.05 0.93 25.53
CA LEU A 10 1.37 0.49 24.30
C LEU A 10 1.12 -1.03 24.25
N LEU A 11 1.66 -1.79 25.22
CA LEU A 11 1.64 -3.26 25.24
C LEU A 11 0.78 -3.82 26.38
N THR A 12 0.35 -2.98 27.33
CA THR A 12 -0.59 -3.33 28.40
C THR A 12 -2.02 -2.94 28.01
N GLY A 13 -2.67 -3.78 27.19
CA GLY A 13 -4.12 -4.04 27.16
C GLY A 13 -5.14 -2.89 27.12
N ASN A 14 -4.72 -1.63 27.00
CA ASN A 14 -5.60 -0.49 26.82
C ASN A 14 -5.09 0.26 25.59
N GLU A 15 -5.50 -0.24 24.42
CA GLU A 15 -5.19 0.39 23.14
C GLU A 15 -5.64 1.85 23.20
N PRO A 16 -4.75 2.84 23.04
CA PRO A 16 -5.21 4.18 22.73
C PRO A 16 -6.01 4.05 21.43
N ASP A 17 -7.29 4.41 21.48
CA ASP A 17 -8.27 4.31 20.39
C ASP A 17 -7.57 4.44 19.02
N PRO A 18 -7.57 3.41 18.15
CA PRO A 18 -6.84 3.42 16.87
C PRO A 18 -7.28 4.57 15.95
N LYS A 19 -8.32 5.33 16.32
CA LYS A 19 -8.70 6.61 15.72
C LYS A 19 -7.73 7.77 15.99
N GLN A 20 -6.80 7.67 16.96
CA GLN A 20 -6.05 8.84 17.46
C GLN A 20 -4.56 8.90 17.10
N GLN A 21 -3.99 7.84 16.51
CA GLN A 21 -2.74 7.99 15.75
C GLN A 21 -3.09 8.47 14.34
N SER A 22 -3.08 9.79 14.14
CA SER A 22 -3.21 10.41 12.81
C SER A 22 -2.25 9.70 11.85
N GLY A 23 -2.81 9.02 10.83
CA GLY A 23 -2.06 8.23 9.86
C GLY A 23 -0.91 9.00 9.22
N ASP A 24 -1.06 10.32 9.10
CA ASP A 24 -0.04 11.26 8.61
C ASP A 24 1.30 11.14 9.37
N LYS A 25 1.24 10.86 10.68
CA LYS A 25 2.46 10.66 11.49
C LYS A 25 3.17 9.35 11.15
N VAL A 26 2.41 8.32 10.78
CA VAL A 26 2.94 7.01 10.39
C VAL A 26 3.55 7.08 8.99
N TYR A 27 2.85 7.69 8.02
CA TYR A 27 3.39 7.88 6.67
C TYR A 27 4.63 8.78 6.65
N SER A 28 4.61 9.90 7.39
CA SER A 28 5.78 10.78 7.49
C SER A 28 6.97 10.12 8.19
N PHE A 29 6.73 9.18 9.12
CA PHE A 29 7.79 8.38 9.72
C PHE A 29 8.44 7.45 8.69
N TYR A 30 7.63 6.76 7.87
CA TYR A 30 8.13 5.90 6.80
C TYR A 30 8.98 6.67 5.77
N VAL A 31 8.48 7.82 5.29
CA VAL A 31 9.22 8.68 4.34
C VAL A 31 10.53 9.19 4.94
N LYS A 32 10.56 9.52 6.24
CA LYS A 32 11.80 9.92 6.93
C LYS A 32 12.83 8.79 6.99
N ILE A 33 12.39 7.54 7.16
CA ILE A 33 13.28 6.36 7.17
C ILE A 33 13.84 6.10 5.76
N ALA A 34 12.99 6.17 4.73
CA ALA A 34 13.38 6.06 3.32
C ALA A 34 14.43 7.11 2.94
N GLY A 35 14.32 8.31 3.53
CA GLY A 35 15.22 9.43 3.37
C GLY A 35 14.73 10.38 2.27
N GLY A 36 14.42 11.62 2.68
CA GLY A 36 13.72 12.59 1.85
C GLY A 36 14.36 12.86 0.49
N TRP A 37 15.69 12.89 0.39
CA TRP A 37 16.39 13.10 -0.89
C TRP A 37 16.09 11.98 -1.90
N ARG A 38 16.20 10.70 -1.50
CA ARG A 38 15.92 9.57 -2.40
C ARG A 38 14.45 9.53 -2.80
N MET A 39 13.56 9.84 -1.86
CA MET A 39 12.13 9.91 -2.16
C MET A 39 11.82 11.03 -3.16
N THR A 40 12.48 12.19 -3.02
CA THR A 40 12.34 13.30 -3.97
C THR A 40 12.88 12.91 -5.34
N LEU A 41 14.05 12.27 -5.41
CA LEU A 41 14.63 11.76 -6.65
C LEU A 41 13.69 10.76 -7.35
N TYR A 42 13.12 9.83 -6.59
CA TYR A 42 12.13 8.87 -7.08
C TYR A 42 10.89 9.57 -7.65
N VAL A 43 10.30 10.52 -6.92
CA VAL A 43 9.12 11.28 -7.39
C VAL A 43 9.44 12.07 -8.68
N CYS A 44 10.63 12.66 -8.78
CA CYS A 44 11.07 13.33 -10.01
C CYS A 44 11.25 12.36 -11.19
N ALA A 45 11.76 11.15 -10.94
CA ALA A 45 11.88 10.11 -11.96
C ALA A 45 10.49 9.64 -12.42
N CYS A 46 9.55 9.39 -11.50
CA CYS A 46 8.15 9.09 -11.81
C CYS A 46 7.50 10.20 -12.63
N ALA A 47 7.72 11.48 -12.28
CA ALA A 47 7.18 12.60 -13.04
C ALA A 47 7.73 12.63 -14.48
N THR A 48 9.01 12.32 -14.67
CA THR A 48 9.65 12.23 -15.99
C THR A 48 9.07 11.07 -16.80
N PHE A 49 8.87 9.91 -16.17
CA PHE A 49 8.21 8.75 -16.79
C PHE A 49 6.79 9.09 -17.23
N VAL A 50 5.96 9.61 -16.32
CA VAL A 50 4.56 9.97 -16.59
C VAL A 50 4.48 11.01 -17.72
N PHE A 51 5.37 12.00 -17.71
CA PHE A 51 5.47 12.98 -18.80
C PHE A 51 5.78 12.30 -20.14
N GLY A 52 6.80 11.44 -20.19
CA GLY A 52 7.21 10.72 -21.40
C GLY A 52 6.12 9.81 -21.97
N VAL A 53 5.24 9.26 -21.13
CA VAL A 53 4.11 8.41 -21.56
C VAL A 53 2.89 9.22 -21.99
N ASN A 54 2.57 10.32 -21.30
CA ASN A 54 1.33 11.07 -21.54
C ASN A 54 1.48 12.17 -22.60
N PHE A 55 2.61 12.89 -22.62
CA PHE A 55 2.85 13.97 -23.57
C PHE A 55 2.77 13.57 -25.06
N PRO A 56 3.17 12.34 -25.48
CA PRO A 56 3.00 11.88 -26.85
C PRO A 56 1.55 11.95 -27.37
N SER A 57 0.53 11.93 -26.50
CA SER A 57 -0.87 12.11 -26.92
C SER A 57 -1.16 13.53 -27.45
N VAL A 58 -0.61 14.55 -26.80
CA VAL A 58 -0.69 15.96 -27.24
C VAL A 58 0.11 16.17 -28.52
N TRP A 59 1.30 15.55 -28.57
CA TRP A 59 2.13 15.59 -29.78
C TRP A 59 1.43 14.93 -30.97
N LEU A 60 0.73 13.81 -30.75
CA LEU A 60 -0.08 13.14 -31.77
C LEU A 60 -1.11 14.09 -32.36
N GLN A 61 -1.86 14.77 -31.49
CA GLN A 61 -2.90 15.70 -31.92
C GLN A 61 -2.32 16.83 -32.79
N LYS A 62 -1.16 17.36 -32.41
CA LYS A 62 -0.47 18.39 -33.20
C LYS A 62 -0.01 17.83 -34.56
N TRP A 63 0.49 16.60 -34.59
CA TRP A 63 0.89 15.95 -35.83
C TRP A 63 -0.31 15.70 -36.75
N THR A 64 -1.41 15.16 -36.23
CA THR A 64 -2.61 14.88 -37.02
C THR A 64 -3.22 16.14 -37.62
N ASN A 65 -3.24 17.25 -36.87
CA ASN A 65 -3.73 18.53 -37.37
C ASN A 65 -2.84 19.09 -38.48
N TYR A 66 -1.52 19.04 -38.31
CA TYR A 66 -0.59 19.49 -39.35
C TYR A 66 -0.66 18.64 -40.62
N ASN A 67 -0.74 17.31 -40.45
CA ASN A 67 -0.83 16.37 -41.56
C ASN A 67 -2.15 16.50 -42.35
N ALA A 68 -3.20 17.07 -41.76
CA ALA A 68 -4.44 17.36 -42.47
C ALA A 68 -4.27 18.46 -43.53
N ASP A 69 -3.48 19.50 -43.19
CA ASP A 69 -3.20 20.62 -44.10
C ASP A 69 -2.00 20.33 -45.04
N HIS A 70 -1.03 19.54 -44.56
CA HIS A 70 0.22 19.23 -45.26
C HIS A 70 0.47 17.71 -45.29
N PRO A 71 -0.22 16.97 -46.18
CA PRO A 71 -0.19 15.52 -46.17
C PRO A 71 1.23 14.98 -46.38
N ASN A 72 1.68 14.16 -45.42
CA ASN A 72 2.96 13.45 -45.44
C ASN A 72 4.22 14.35 -45.52
N GLN A 73 4.09 15.65 -45.22
CA GLN A 73 5.26 16.51 -45.07
C GLN A 73 5.90 16.33 -43.68
N GLU A 74 7.23 16.34 -43.63
CA GLU A 74 8.04 16.27 -42.39
C GLU A 74 7.76 15.09 -41.44
N ILE A 75 7.38 13.91 -41.96
CA ILE A 75 7.13 12.70 -41.16
C ILE A 75 8.32 12.36 -40.24
N GLY A 76 9.56 12.53 -40.74
CA GLY A 76 10.78 12.25 -39.99
C GLY A 76 10.94 13.10 -38.72
N TYR A 77 10.49 14.36 -38.76
CA TYR A 77 10.52 15.25 -37.58
C TYR A 77 9.56 14.77 -36.49
N TYR A 78 8.31 14.48 -36.87
CA TYR A 78 7.29 14.01 -35.93
C TYR A 78 7.65 12.66 -35.31
N LEU A 79 8.12 11.70 -36.11
CA LEU A 79 8.60 10.40 -35.62
C LEU A 79 9.87 10.54 -34.76
N GLY A 80 10.78 11.43 -35.11
CA GLY A 80 11.99 11.71 -34.33
C GLY A 80 11.67 12.18 -32.91
N VAL A 81 10.71 13.12 -32.77
CA VAL A 81 10.25 13.59 -31.46
C VAL A 81 9.57 12.47 -30.67
N TYR A 82 8.80 11.59 -31.32
CA TYR A 82 8.25 10.39 -30.69
C TYR A 82 9.33 9.47 -30.11
N ALA A 83 10.39 9.22 -30.88
CA ALA A 83 11.50 8.38 -30.43
C ALA A 83 12.22 9.01 -29.22
N VAL A 84 12.37 10.33 -29.20
CA VAL A 84 12.96 11.06 -28.05
C VAL A 84 12.04 10.96 -26.83
N LEU A 85 10.73 11.18 -26.97
CA LEU A 85 9.79 11.05 -25.85
C LEU A 85 9.73 9.62 -25.29
N ALA A 86 9.75 8.61 -26.17
CA ALA A 86 9.81 7.22 -25.76
C ALA A 86 11.10 6.89 -25.01
N SER A 87 12.25 7.41 -25.46
CA SER A 87 13.52 7.20 -24.74
C SER A 87 13.53 7.90 -23.38
N ILE A 88 12.97 9.11 -23.26
CA ILE A 88 12.77 9.78 -21.96
C ILE A 88 11.88 8.94 -21.03
N ALA A 89 10.78 8.36 -21.55
CA ALA A 89 9.91 7.49 -20.76
C ALA A 89 10.65 6.25 -20.24
N ILE A 90 11.41 5.58 -21.10
CA ILE A 90 12.19 4.37 -20.73
C ILE A 90 13.25 4.72 -19.68
N ILE A 91 13.98 5.82 -19.87
CA ILE A 91 15.00 6.29 -18.91
C ILE A 91 14.35 6.66 -17.57
N GLY A 92 13.23 7.39 -17.61
CA GLY A 92 12.46 7.76 -16.41
C GLY A 92 11.95 6.56 -15.63
N CYS A 93 11.39 5.56 -16.34
CA CYS A 93 10.92 4.30 -15.77
C CYS A 93 12.07 3.53 -15.11
N SER A 94 13.15 3.30 -15.87
CA SER A 94 14.33 2.58 -15.39
C SER A 94 14.95 3.25 -14.16
N LEU A 95 14.99 4.58 -14.15
CA LEU A 95 15.50 5.36 -13.01
C LEU A 95 14.58 5.26 -11.80
N ALA A 96 13.26 5.39 -11.99
CA ALA A 96 12.28 5.25 -10.91
C ALA A 96 12.37 3.87 -10.26
N ASP A 97 12.34 2.81 -11.07
CA ASP A 97 12.44 1.42 -10.62
C ASP A 97 13.76 1.14 -9.89
N SER A 98 14.88 1.63 -10.46
CA SER A 98 16.20 1.45 -9.85
C SER A 98 16.30 2.17 -8.52
N VAL A 99 15.83 3.42 -8.44
CA VAL A 99 15.87 4.21 -7.19
C VAL A 99 15.00 3.54 -6.12
N PHE A 100 13.80 3.11 -6.50
CA PHE A 100 12.83 2.53 -5.58
C PHE A 100 13.30 1.16 -5.05
N ASN A 101 13.62 0.24 -5.96
CA ASN A 101 13.96 -1.14 -5.60
C ASN A 101 15.36 -1.30 -5.02
N LEU A 102 16.36 -0.55 -5.51
CA LEU A 102 17.74 -0.73 -5.04
C LEU A 102 18.07 0.13 -3.81
N PHE A 103 17.38 1.24 -3.60
CA PHE A 103 17.74 2.18 -2.53
C PHE A 103 16.64 2.45 -1.51
N VAL A 104 15.37 2.61 -1.92
CA VAL A 104 14.28 2.92 -0.99
C VAL A 104 13.90 1.68 -0.18
N ILE A 105 13.46 0.61 -0.84
CA ILE A 105 12.96 -0.62 -0.19
C ILE A 105 14.01 -1.27 0.73
N PRO A 106 15.25 -1.53 0.29
CA PRO A 106 16.22 -2.25 1.12
C PRO A 106 16.63 -1.43 2.36
N ARG A 107 16.62 -0.10 2.23
CA ARG A 107 16.93 0.78 3.35
C ARG A 107 15.80 0.83 4.36
N THR A 108 14.55 0.96 3.91
CA THR A 108 13.39 0.98 4.81
C THR A 108 13.28 -0.34 5.56
N SER A 109 13.38 -1.47 4.86
CA SER A 109 13.34 -2.80 5.46
C SER A 109 14.43 -2.98 6.52
N ARG A 110 15.69 -2.72 6.16
CA ARG A 110 16.80 -2.85 7.11
C ARG A 110 16.62 -1.98 8.35
N ARG A 111 16.19 -0.73 8.19
CA ARG A 111 16.00 0.19 9.32
C ARG A 111 14.83 -0.21 10.21
N LEU A 112 13.73 -0.65 9.63
CA LEU A 112 12.56 -1.09 10.38
C LEU A 112 12.84 -2.38 11.14
N HIS A 113 13.52 -3.34 10.50
CA HIS A 113 13.98 -4.56 11.14
C HIS A 113 14.97 -4.25 12.29
N GLU A 114 15.96 -3.38 12.07
CA GLU A 114 16.90 -2.94 13.12
C GLU A 114 16.19 -2.26 14.31
N LEU A 115 15.19 -1.42 14.03
CA LEU A 115 14.38 -0.76 15.06
C LEU A 115 13.57 -1.77 15.86
N LEU A 116 12.90 -2.71 15.20
CA LEU A 116 12.11 -3.76 15.84
C LEU A 116 13.01 -4.65 16.70
N LEU A 117 14.12 -5.12 16.15
CA LEU A 117 15.10 -5.94 16.86
C LEU A 117 15.67 -5.23 18.08
N THR A 118 16.09 -3.97 17.93
CA THR A 118 16.64 -3.19 19.04
C THR A 118 15.59 -2.95 20.13
N ALA A 119 14.33 -2.72 19.75
CA ALA A 119 13.24 -2.55 20.70
C ALA A 119 12.97 -3.83 21.49
N THR A 120 12.91 -4.98 20.81
CA THR A 120 12.70 -6.30 21.43
C THR A 120 13.85 -6.66 22.37
N MET A 121 15.11 -6.47 21.94
CA MET A 121 16.30 -6.75 22.77
C MET A 121 16.43 -5.84 24.00
N ARG A 122 15.85 -4.63 23.95
CA ARG A 122 15.84 -3.67 25.06
C ARG A 122 14.57 -3.73 25.91
N ALA A 123 13.65 -4.63 25.59
CA ALA A 123 12.41 -4.77 26.35
C ALA A 123 12.70 -5.34 27.75
N PRO A 124 11.96 -4.91 28.79
CA PRO A 124 12.13 -5.47 30.13
C PRO A 124 11.75 -6.95 30.13
N THR A 125 12.40 -7.73 30.99
CA THR A 125 12.09 -9.17 31.15
C THR A 125 10.61 -9.40 31.43
N SER A 126 9.97 -8.51 32.19
CA SER A 126 8.52 -8.57 32.45
C SER A 126 7.69 -8.61 31.16
N PHE A 127 8.07 -7.85 30.12
CA PHE A 127 7.39 -7.86 28.83
C PHE A 127 7.65 -9.15 28.05
N LEU A 128 8.89 -9.63 28.09
CA LEU A 128 9.27 -10.87 27.40
C LEU A 128 8.66 -12.12 28.03
N THR A 129 8.41 -12.11 29.34
CA THR A 129 7.75 -13.22 30.05
C THR A 129 6.23 -13.15 29.99
N SER A 130 5.65 -11.95 29.86
CA SER A 130 4.19 -11.78 29.79
C SER A 130 3.62 -11.95 28.38
N THR A 131 4.44 -11.71 27.35
CA THR A 131 4.00 -11.74 25.95
C THR A 131 4.26 -13.11 25.35
N ASP A 132 3.27 -13.66 24.64
CA ASP A 132 3.46 -14.91 23.90
C ASP A 132 4.57 -14.75 22.85
N ALA A 133 5.50 -15.71 22.81
CA ALA A 133 6.55 -15.77 21.80
C ALA A 133 5.97 -15.75 20.37
N GLY A 134 4.77 -16.30 20.16
CA GLY A 134 4.05 -16.26 18.89
C GLY A 134 3.69 -14.84 18.42
N VAL A 135 3.32 -13.95 19.33
CA VAL A 135 3.01 -12.54 19.00
C VAL A 135 4.27 -11.81 18.54
N THR A 136 5.41 -12.08 19.20
CA THR A 136 6.69 -11.49 18.80
C THR A 136 7.14 -12.04 17.45
N LEU A 137 6.98 -13.36 17.21
CA LEU A 137 7.27 -13.97 15.93
C LEU A 137 6.42 -13.38 14.80
N ASN A 138 5.12 -13.17 15.03
CA ASN A 138 4.22 -12.57 14.05
C ASN A 138 4.65 -11.17 13.60
N ARG A 139 5.19 -10.37 14.55
CA ARG A 139 5.73 -9.04 14.24
C ARG A 139 6.97 -9.10 13.35
N PHE A 140 7.80 -10.13 13.50
CA PHE A 140 9.00 -10.32 12.69
C PHE A 140 8.74 -10.99 11.33
N SER A 141 7.66 -11.76 11.20
CA SER A 141 7.25 -12.37 9.93
C SER A 141 6.21 -11.53 9.22
N GLN A 142 4.94 -11.63 9.63
CA GLN A 142 3.80 -11.06 8.91
C GLN A 142 3.81 -9.54 8.89
N ASP A 143 4.04 -8.89 10.03
CA ASP A 143 3.97 -7.42 10.09
C ASP A 143 5.13 -6.77 9.31
N LEU A 144 6.32 -7.37 9.35
CA LEU A 144 7.46 -6.90 8.56
C LEU A 144 7.26 -7.15 7.07
N GLU A 145 6.73 -8.31 6.67
CA GLU A 145 6.40 -8.60 5.27
C GLU A 145 5.43 -7.56 4.69
N LEU A 146 4.37 -7.21 5.43
CA LEU A 146 3.40 -6.21 5.01
C LEU A 146 4.04 -4.82 4.82
N ILE A 147 5.00 -4.44 5.66
CA ILE A 147 5.68 -3.14 5.57
C ILE A 147 6.78 -3.14 4.51
N ASP A 148 7.40 -4.29 4.24
CA ASP A 148 8.52 -4.43 3.30
C ASP A 148 8.08 -4.72 1.87
N HIS A 149 6.86 -5.26 1.67
CA HIS A 149 6.33 -5.62 0.35
C HIS A 149 5.04 -4.86 -0.02
N ASP A 150 3.96 -5.08 0.73
CA ASP A 150 2.63 -4.56 0.36
C ASP A 150 2.56 -3.03 0.42
N LEU A 151 3.14 -2.45 1.47
CA LEU A 151 3.16 -1.00 1.68
C LEU A 151 3.95 -0.28 0.56
N PRO A 152 5.21 -0.62 0.24
CA PRO A 152 5.94 0.03 -0.85
C PRO A 152 5.24 -0.15 -2.19
N THR A 153 4.71 -1.34 -2.49
CA THR A 153 3.96 -1.59 -3.75
C THR A 153 2.75 -0.67 -3.87
N SER A 154 1.98 -0.52 -2.79
CA SER A 154 0.83 0.39 -2.77
C SER A 154 1.25 1.87 -2.88
N LEU A 155 2.38 2.25 -2.25
CA LEU A 155 2.92 3.61 -2.35
C LEU A 155 3.38 3.95 -3.77
N ASP A 156 4.06 3.03 -4.44
CA ASP A 156 4.52 3.21 -5.82
C ASP A 156 3.32 3.41 -6.76
N GLN A 157 2.35 2.51 -6.72
CA GLN A 157 1.13 2.60 -7.53
C GLN A 157 0.35 3.89 -7.28
N THR A 158 0.18 4.28 -6.01
CA THR A 158 -0.54 5.52 -5.69
C THR A 158 0.18 6.77 -6.21
N ILE A 159 1.51 6.84 -6.10
CA ILE A 159 2.28 8.00 -6.60
C ILE A 159 2.19 8.08 -8.13
N VAL A 160 2.43 6.98 -8.83
CA VAL A 160 2.38 6.95 -10.31
C VAL A 160 0.96 7.27 -10.81
N GLN A 161 -0.07 6.73 -10.17
CA GLN A 161 -1.46 6.97 -10.56
C GLN A 161 -1.89 8.42 -10.28
N LEU A 162 -1.47 8.99 -9.15
CA LEU A 162 -1.75 10.40 -8.82
C LEU A 162 -1.10 11.35 -9.83
N LEU A 163 0.19 11.14 -10.14
CA LEU A 163 0.90 11.93 -11.14
C LEU A 163 0.25 11.79 -12.53
N SER A 164 -0.13 10.57 -12.92
CA SER A 164 -0.81 10.31 -14.19
C SER A 164 -2.16 11.02 -14.26
N THR A 165 -2.95 10.98 -13.18
CA THR A 165 -4.25 11.67 -13.10
C THR A 165 -4.09 13.18 -13.23
N ILE A 166 -3.07 13.76 -12.57
CA ILE A 166 -2.75 15.20 -12.69
C ILE A 166 -2.37 15.54 -14.14
N MET A 167 -1.52 14.74 -14.77
CA MET A 167 -1.10 14.96 -16.16
C MET A 167 -2.27 14.84 -17.14
N SER A 168 -3.13 13.82 -16.98
CA SER A 168 -4.34 13.69 -17.80
C SER A 168 -5.29 14.88 -17.60
N ALA A 169 -5.46 15.37 -16.37
CA ALA A 169 -6.25 16.57 -16.11
C ALA A 169 -5.67 17.80 -16.84
N VAL A 170 -4.35 18.03 -16.76
CA VAL A 170 -3.67 19.12 -17.48
C VAL A 170 -3.88 19.02 -18.99
N ILE A 171 -3.76 17.82 -19.57
CA ILE A 171 -3.99 17.60 -21.01
C ILE A 171 -5.44 17.92 -21.39
N LEU A 172 -6.42 17.54 -20.56
CA LEU A 172 -7.83 17.88 -20.78
C LEU A 172 -8.07 19.39 -20.77
N PHE A 173 -7.44 20.13 -19.85
CA PHE A 173 -7.52 21.59 -19.81
C PHE A 173 -6.98 22.24 -21.10
N ILE A 174 -5.89 21.71 -21.66
CA ILE A 174 -5.29 22.24 -22.90
C ILE A 174 -6.16 21.91 -24.12
N GLY A 175 -6.72 20.69 -24.18
CA GLY A 175 -7.47 20.22 -25.35
C GLY A 175 -8.83 20.92 -25.54
N SER A 176 -9.59 21.13 -24.47
CA SER A 176 -10.85 21.88 -24.53
C SER A 176 -11.23 22.43 -23.16
N GLY A 177 -11.05 23.73 -22.97
CA GLY A 177 -11.36 24.42 -21.72
C GLY A 177 -12.83 24.33 -21.30
N TYR A 178 -13.77 24.05 -22.22
CA TYR A 178 -15.19 23.88 -21.87
C TYR A 178 -15.44 22.60 -21.04
N VAL A 179 -14.66 21.53 -21.30
CA VAL A 179 -14.76 20.27 -20.55
C VAL A 179 -14.24 20.42 -19.12
N ALA A 180 -13.40 21.42 -18.87
CA ALA A 180 -12.86 21.70 -17.54
C ALA A 180 -13.94 22.03 -16.49
N ILE A 181 -15.10 22.54 -16.92
CA ILE A 181 -16.23 22.82 -16.03
C ILE A 181 -16.76 21.54 -15.37
N ALA A 182 -16.59 20.36 -16.01
CA ALA A 182 -17.00 19.08 -15.44
C ALA A 182 -16.04 18.54 -14.36
N ILE A 183 -14.77 18.98 -14.34
CA ILE A 183 -13.74 18.52 -13.39
C ILE A 183 -14.16 18.72 -11.92
N PRO A 184 -14.61 19.92 -11.47
CA PRO A 184 -15.03 20.09 -10.07
C PRO A 184 -16.20 19.18 -9.69
N LEU A 185 -17.15 18.94 -10.61
CA LEU A 185 -18.25 18.02 -10.37
C LEU A 185 -17.75 16.57 -10.20
N CYS A 186 -16.82 16.13 -11.06
CA CYS A 186 -16.18 14.83 -10.93
C CYS A 186 -15.42 14.69 -9.59
N ILE A 187 -14.68 15.73 -9.17
CA ILE A 187 -13.95 15.72 -7.89
C ILE A 187 -14.93 15.55 -6.73
N VAL A 188 -16.06 16.28 -6.71
CA VAL A 188 -17.07 16.15 -5.65
C VAL A 188 -17.64 14.74 -5.58
N VAL A 189 -17.99 14.15 -6.73
CA VAL A 189 -18.49 12.77 -6.81
C VAL A 189 -17.44 11.77 -6.33
N ILE A 190 -16.19 11.89 -6.79
CA ILE A 190 -15.09 11.01 -6.40
C ILE A 190 -14.83 11.12 -4.89
N VAL A 191 -14.80 12.32 -4.33
CA VAL A 191 -14.60 12.55 -2.89
C VAL A 191 -15.75 11.95 -2.08
N ALA A 192 -17.01 12.11 -2.54
CA ALA A 192 -18.17 11.50 -1.89
C ALA A 192 -18.08 9.97 -1.88
N ILE A 193 -17.76 9.36 -3.03
CA ILE A 193 -17.57 7.92 -3.16
C ILE A 193 -16.39 7.46 -2.28
N GLN A 194 -15.26 8.15 -2.32
CA GLN A 194 -14.06 7.81 -1.57
C GLN A 194 -14.31 7.84 -0.05
N MET A 195 -15.03 8.85 0.46
CA MET A 195 -15.37 8.94 1.88
C MET A 195 -16.22 7.76 2.34
N PHE A 196 -17.21 7.36 1.54
CA PHE A 196 -18.05 6.20 1.85
C PHE A 196 -17.27 4.90 1.73
N TYR A 197 -16.56 4.71 0.61
CA TYR A 197 -15.80 3.51 0.30
C TYR A 197 -14.70 3.23 1.33
N LEU A 198 -13.85 4.22 1.66
CA LEU A 198 -12.76 4.01 2.61
C LEU A 198 -13.27 3.66 4.02
N ARG A 199 -14.37 4.29 4.45
CA ARG A 199 -14.99 4.00 5.75
C ARG A 199 -15.53 2.57 5.79
N THR A 200 -16.30 2.19 4.78
CA THR A 200 -16.91 0.86 4.69
C THR A 200 -15.87 -0.23 4.51
N SER A 201 -14.91 -0.06 3.58
CA SER A 201 -13.82 -1.01 3.33
C SER A 201 -12.97 -1.25 4.58
N ARG A 202 -12.66 -0.20 5.34
CA ARG A 202 -11.94 -0.35 6.62
C ARG A 202 -12.72 -1.19 7.63
N GLN A 203 -14.02 -0.95 7.77
CA GLN A 203 -14.86 -1.72 8.69
C GLN A 203 -14.99 -3.18 8.24
N LEU A 204 -15.17 -3.43 6.95
CA LEU A 204 -15.20 -4.78 6.38
C LEU A 204 -13.89 -5.52 6.61
N ARG A 205 -12.74 -4.85 6.44
CA ARG A 205 -11.44 -5.47 6.71
C ARG A 205 -11.23 -5.80 8.18
N ILE A 206 -11.72 -4.97 9.10
CA ILE A 206 -11.70 -5.27 10.53
C ILE A 206 -12.57 -6.50 10.82
N LEU A 207 -13.79 -6.53 10.26
CA LEU A 207 -14.71 -7.65 10.40
C LEU A 207 -14.14 -8.96 9.85
N ASP A 208 -13.46 -8.92 8.70
CA ASP A 208 -12.78 -10.07 8.10
C ASP A 208 -11.68 -10.63 9.02
N ILE A 209 -10.87 -9.76 9.63
CA ILE A 209 -9.84 -10.17 10.59
C ILE A 209 -10.48 -10.77 11.86
N GLU A 210 -11.51 -10.13 12.41
CA GLU A 210 -12.22 -10.61 13.59
C GLU A 210 -12.92 -11.95 13.35
N ALA A 211 -13.52 -12.15 12.16
CA ALA A 211 -14.21 -13.40 11.81
C ALA A 211 -13.24 -14.58 11.63
N LYS A 212 -11.97 -14.32 11.28
CA LYS A 212 -10.93 -15.35 11.14
C LYS A 212 -10.25 -15.73 12.46
N ALA A 213 -10.25 -14.84 13.45
CA ALA A 213 -9.62 -15.08 14.76
C ALA A 213 -10.08 -16.37 15.48
N PRO A 214 -11.39 -16.69 15.62
CA PRO A 214 -11.82 -17.90 16.33
C PRO A 214 -11.35 -19.19 15.65
N LEU A 215 -11.22 -19.18 14.32
CA LEU A 215 -10.75 -20.30 13.53
C LEU A 215 -9.30 -20.66 13.89
N PHE A 216 -8.43 -19.66 13.99
CA PHE A 216 -7.05 -19.84 14.44
C PHE A 216 -6.96 -20.29 15.89
N SER A 217 -7.81 -19.76 16.77
CA SER A 217 -7.86 -20.19 18.18
C SER A 217 -8.27 -21.65 18.32
N GLN A 218 -9.33 -22.09 17.63
CA GLN A 218 -9.77 -23.50 17.63
C GLN A 218 -8.70 -24.43 17.06
N PHE A 219 -7.99 -24.01 16.01
CA PHE A 219 -6.89 -24.79 15.45
C PHE A 219 -5.74 -24.99 16.44
N LEU A 220 -5.33 -23.92 17.15
CA LEU A 220 -4.28 -24.01 18.17
C LEU A 220 -4.70 -24.85 19.38
N GLU A 221 -5.97 -24.76 19.81
CA GLU A 221 -6.52 -25.58 20.89
C GLU A 221 -6.55 -27.07 20.50
N THR A 222 -6.98 -27.37 19.27
CA THR A 222 -7.02 -28.73 18.73
C THR A 222 -5.61 -29.32 18.66
N LEU A 223 -4.60 -28.56 18.22
CA LEU A 223 -3.21 -29.01 18.19
C LEU A 223 -2.67 -29.36 19.58
N ARG A 224 -3.02 -28.56 20.60
CA ARG A 224 -2.59 -28.81 21.99
C ARG A 224 -3.33 -29.99 22.62
N GLY A 225 -4.60 -30.21 22.25
CA GLY A 225 -5.49 -31.21 22.84
C GLY A 225 -5.73 -32.46 21.98
N ILE A 226 -4.96 -32.69 20.91
CA ILE A 226 -5.27 -33.71 19.91
C ILE A 226 -5.36 -35.13 20.50
N SER A 227 -4.50 -35.45 21.47
CA SER A 227 -4.50 -36.74 22.16
C SER A 227 -5.77 -36.96 22.98
N SER A 228 -6.28 -35.91 23.63
CA SER A 228 -7.54 -35.96 24.38
C SER A 228 -8.72 -36.16 23.42
N ILE A 229 -8.75 -35.44 22.29
CA ILE A 229 -9.83 -35.59 21.29
C ILE A 229 -9.91 -37.02 20.77
N TRP A 230 -8.76 -37.63 20.50
CA TRP A 230 -8.69 -39.02 20.04
C TRP A 230 -9.09 -40.02 21.13
N ALA A 231 -8.64 -39.80 22.37
CA ALA A 231 -8.98 -40.66 23.50
C ALA A 231 -10.50 -40.68 23.81
N PHE A 232 -11.19 -39.55 23.63
CA PHE A 232 -12.64 -39.45 23.86
C PHE A 232 -13.50 -39.70 22.60
N GLY A 233 -12.88 -39.87 21.42
CA GLY A 233 -13.61 -40.12 20.17
C GLY A 233 -14.42 -38.92 19.66
N TRP A 234 -14.02 -37.68 20.00
CA TRP A 234 -14.77 -36.46 19.69
C TRP A 234 -14.41 -35.80 18.36
N THR A 235 -13.69 -36.50 17.50
CA THR A 235 -13.17 -35.97 16.23
C THR A 235 -14.27 -35.40 15.34
N SER A 236 -15.40 -36.09 15.18
CA SER A 236 -16.51 -35.63 14.34
C SER A 236 -17.11 -34.31 14.82
N HIS A 237 -17.30 -34.16 16.14
CA HIS A 237 -17.86 -32.95 16.74
C HIS A 237 -16.93 -31.74 16.57
N TYR A 238 -15.62 -31.94 16.76
CA TYR A 238 -14.63 -30.88 16.53
C TYR A 238 -14.56 -30.46 15.06
N VAL A 239 -14.63 -31.43 14.14
CA VAL A 239 -14.66 -31.14 12.70
C VAL A 239 -15.87 -30.30 12.31
N GLU A 240 -17.07 -30.61 12.85
CA GLU A 240 -18.28 -29.83 12.61
C GLU A 240 -18.16 -28.39 13.14
N SER A 241 -17.63 -28.21 14.36
CA SER A 241 -17.38 -26.87 14.93
C SER A 241 -16.37 -26.04 14.11
N VAL A 242 -15.35 -26.69 13.54
CA VAL A 242 -14.40 -26.04 12.64
C VAL A 242 -15.08 -25.63 11.33
N TYR A 243 -15.97 -26.47 10.77
CA TYR A 243 -16.74 -26.11 9.58
C TYR A 243 -17.65 -24.91 9.82
N ASP A 244 -18.32 -24.83 10.98
CA ASP A 244 -19.16 -23.68 11.34
C ASP A 244 -18.33 -22.40 11.44
N SER A 245 -17.19 -22.46 12.13
CA SER A 245 -16.27 -21.32 12.27
C SER A 245 -15.68 -20.90 10.93
N LEU A 246 -15.36 -21.87 10.06
CA LEU A 246 -14.95 -21.61 8.68
C LEU A 246 -16.04 -20.90 7.90
N ASN A 247 -17.29 -21.36 7.99
CA ASN A 247 -18.39 -20.75 7.27
C ASN A 247 -18.64 -19.30 7.73
N VAL A 248 -18.53 -19.02 9.03
CA VAL A 248 -18.60 -17.65 9.56
C VAL A 248 -17.45 -16.78 9.05
N SER A 249 -16.22 -17.30 9.02
CA SER A 249 -15.03 -16.56 8.55
C SER A 249 -15.11 -16.16 7.07
N GLN A 250 -15.88 -16.88 6.26
CA GLN A 250 -16.01 -16.61 4.83
C GLN A 250 -17.14 -15.59 4.53
N LYS A 251 -18.08 -15.36 5.45
CA LYS A 251 -19.20 -14.42 5.23
C LYS A 251 -18.75 -12.99 4.89
N PRO A 252 -17.76 -12.39 5.58
CA PRO A 252 -17.27 -11.05 5.22
C PRO A 252 -16.67 -11.00 3.81
N TYR A 253 -16.02 -12.09 3.39
CA TYR A 253 -15.43 -12.19 2.05
C TYR A 253 -16.50 -12.28 0.95
N TYR A 254 -17.57 -13.04 1.17
CA TYR A 254 -18.67 -13.17 0.19
C TYR A 254 -19.65 -11.98 0.17
N GLN A 255 -19.57 -11.07 1.14
CA GLN A 255 -20.40 -9.85 1.20
C GLN A 255 -19.68 -8.60 0.62
N LEU A 256 -18.48 -8.76 0.09
CA LEU A 256 -17.74 -7.78 -0.73
C LEU A 256 -18.20 -7.84 -2.20
#